data_AF-A0A848LDF3-F1
#
_entry.id   AF-A0A848LDF3-F1
#
_cell.length_a   1.000
_cell.length_b   1.000
_cell.length_c   1.000
_cell.angle_alpha   90.00
_cell.angle_beta   90.00
_cell.angle_gamma   90.00
#
_symmetry.space_group_name_H-M   'P 1'
#
loop_
_entity.id
_entity.type
_entity.pdbx_description
1 polymer ?
#
loop_
_entity_poly.entity_id
_entity_poly.type
_entity_poly.pdbx_seq_one_letter_code
_entity_poly.pdbx_strand_id
1 'polypeptide(L)'
;MTSPATGARCAQHPDAAAVATCARCGSFLCGECTEVVGESPYCAACVGMLRREAKPSRVVQAALVLNVLGLVCLPGTLVLPLPTLVAGLAGVVLGTRELRRIRRGEGPMRGLTQAQVVRALGWGNLVLATAWLVALALLWFRRS
;
A
#
# COMPACT_ATOMS: atom_id res chain seq x y z
N MET A 1 27.96 25.73 -16.31
CA MET A 1 27.07 25.84 -17.48
C MET A 1 27.30 24.61 -18.34
N THR A 2 26.38 23.64 -18.27
CA THR A 2 26.48 22.34 -18.94
C THR A 2 26.12 22.49 -20.41
N SER A 3 27.04 22.10 -21.29
CA SER A 3 26.86 22.07 -22.75
C SER A 3 25.68 21.16 -23.13
N PRO A 4 24.75 21.57 -24.02
CA PRO A 4 23.77 20.64 -24.55
C PRO A 4 24.53 19.57 -25.35
N ALA A 5 24.18 18.31 -25.14
CA ALA A 5 24.58 17.25 -26.06
C ALA A 5 23.86 17.52 -27.40
N THR A 6 24.48 18.34 -28.25
CA THR A 6 23.95 18.74 -29.55
C THR A 6 23.83 17.49 -30.42
N GLY A 7 22.64 16.89 -30.47
CA GLY A 7 22.33 15.72 -31.28
C GLY A 7 21.82 14.49 -30.52
N ALA A 8 21.74 14.52 -29.19
CA ALA A 8 21.12 13.41 -28.46
C ALA A 8 19.62 13.32 -28.81
N ARG A 9 19.19 12.14 -29.26
CA ARG A 9 17.82 11.88 -29.69
C ARG A 9 17.12 10.95 -28.71
N CYS A 10 15.81 11.07 -28.61
CA CYS A 10 15.06 10.21 -27.70
C CYS A 10 15.22 8.74 -28.13
N ALA A 11 15.43 7.86 -27.16
CA ALA A 11 15.58 6.43 -27.42
C ALA A 11 14.32 5.80 -28.05
N GLN A 12 13.14 6.38 -27.82
CA GLN A 12 11.87 5.96 -28.42
C GLN A 12 11.53 6.74 -29.71
N HIS A 13 11.85 8.02 -29.74
CA HIS A 13 11.47 8.93 -30.82
C HIS A 13 12.72 9.48 -31.49
N PRO A 14 13.21 8.86 -32.59
CA PRO A 14 14.42 9.30 -33.27
C PRO A 14 14.24 10.68 -33.91
N ASP A 15 13.02 11.17 -34.10
CA ASP A 15 12.79 12.52 -34.65
C ASP A 15 12.80 13.62 -33.59
N ALA A 16 12.74 13.26 -32.30
CA ALA A 16 12.66 14.21 -31.20
C ALA A 16 14.02 14.42 -30.53
N ALA A 17 14.36 15.69 -30.26
CA ALA A 17 15.51 16.05 -29.46
C ALA A 17 15.33 15.61 -28.00
N ALA A 18 16.37 15.05 -27.41
CA ALA A 18 16.38 14.68 -26.00
C ALA A 18 16.52 15.94 -25.13
N VAL A 19 15.66 16.05 -24.11
CA VAL A 19 15.64 17.15 -23.14
C VAL A 19 16.07 16.69 -21.74
N ALA A 20 16.05 15.39 -21.48
CA ALA A 20 16.44 14.79 -20.21
C ALA A 20 17.07 13.41 -20.41
N THR A 21 17.73 12.92 -19.36
CA THR A 21 18.30 11.57 -19.30
C THR A 21 17.67 10.83 -18.13
N CYS A 22 17.20 9.61 -18.36
CA CYS A 22 16.61 8.79 -17.31
C CYS A 22 17.63 8.56 -16.18
N ALA A 23 17.30 8.98 -14.96
CA ALA A 23 18.17 8.84 -13.78
C ALA A 23 18.47 7.38 -13.37
N ARG A 24 17.74 6.40 -13.91
CA ARG A 24 17.92 4.97 -13.61
C ARG A 24 18.71 4.23 -14.68
N CYS A 25 18.28 4.31 -15.95
CA CYS A 25 18.88 3.53 -17.03
C CYS A 25 19.75 4.35 -17.99
N GLY A 26 19.83 5.67 -17.82
CA GLY A 26 20.66 6.54 -18.66
C GLY A 26 20.13 6.81 -20.07
N SER A 27 18.92 6.34 -20.40
CA SER A 27 18.31 6.59 -21.72
C SER A 27 17.96 8.07 -21.93
N PHE A 28 18.12 8.56 -23.17
CA PHE A 28 17.73 9.91 -23.56
C PHE A 28 16.22 10.03 -23.81
N LEU A 29 15.59 11.05 -23.26
CA LEU A 29 14.14 11.24 -23.24
C LEU A 29 13.76 12.59 -23.87
N CYS A 30 12.75 12.59 -24.75
CA CYS A 30 12.07 13.81 -25.16
C CYS A 30 11.10 14.28 -24.07
N GLY A 31 10.53 15.48 -24.24
CA GLY A 31 9.58 16.05 -23.27
C GLY A 31 8.37 15.16 -23.02
N GLU A 32 7.90 14.41 -24.02
CA GLU A 32 6.77 13.49 -23.90
C GLU A 32 7.12 12.17 -23.20
N CYS A 33 8.35 11.66 -23.40
CA CYS A 33 8.79 10.41 -22.76
C CYS A 33 9.32 10.61 -21.33
N THR A 34 9.43 11.86 -20.87
CA THR A 34 9.97 12.18 -19.55
C THR A 34 8.86 12.16 -18.51
N GLU A 35 8.96 11.22 -17.56
CA GLU A 35 8.15 11.22 -16.35
C GLU A 35 9.00 11.64 -15.15
N VAL A 36 8.59 12.72 -14.47
CA VAL A 36 9.29 13.20 -13.28
C VAL A 36 8.71 12.50 -12.04
N VAL A 37 9.57 11.81 -11.28
CA VAL A 37 9.21 11.20 -9.99
C VAL A 37 10.06 11.84 -8.91
N GLY A 38 9.42 12.59 -8.01
CA GLY A 38 10.14 13.47 -7.08
C GLY A 38 10.76 14.63 -7.85
N GLU A 39 12.08 14.66 -7.91
CA GLU A 39 12.87 15.69 -8.61
C GLU A 39 13.70 15.13 -9.79
N SER A 40 13.56 13.83 -10.07
CA SER A 40 14.39 13.12 -11.05
C SER A 40 13.58 12.67 -12.28
N PRO A 41 14.09 12.86 -13.51
CA PRO A 41 13.45 12.38 -14.73
C PRO A 41 13.67 10.87 -14.94
N TYR A 42 12.60 10.16 -15.30
CA TYR A 42 12.60 8.73 -15.59
C TYR A 42 11.87 8.41 -16.89
N CYS A 43 12.21 7.28 -17.53
CA CYS A 43 11.44 6.75 -18.65
C CYS A 43 10.24 5.94 -18.14
N ALA A 44 9.18 5.83 -18.96
CA ALA A 44 7.95 5.11 -18.61
C ALA A 44 8.21 3.67 -18.11
N ALA A 45 9.16 2.95 -18.73
CA ALA A 45 9.53 1.59 -18.31
C ALA A 45 10.17 1.57 -16.92
N CYS A 46 11.06 2.52 -16.62
CA CYS A 46 11.70 2.65 -15.31
C CYS A 46 10.72 3.11 -14.24
N VAL A 47 9.77 4.00 -14.56
CA VAL A 47 8.69 4.35 -13.64
C VAL A 47 7.82 3.13 -13.35
N GLY A 48 7.50 2.32 -14.36
CA GLY A 48 6.78 1.05 -14.18
C GLY A 48 7.49 0.11 -13.21
N MET A 49 8.83 0.01 -13.30
CA MET A 49 9.63 -0.77 -12.34
C MET A 49 9.66 -0.13 -10.94
N LEU A 50 9.88 1.17 -10.84
CA LEU A 50 9.94 1.90 -9.57
C LEU A 50 8.60 1.79 -8.81
N ARG A 51 7.47 1.87 -9.53
CA ARG A 51 6.13 1.64 -8.97
C ARG A 51 5.90 0.19 -8.50
N ARG A 52 6.59 -0.79 -9.09
CA ARG A 52 6.53 -2.21 -8.65
C ARG A 52 7.39 -2.49 -7.43
N GLU A 53 8.49 -1.74 -7.27
CA GLU A 53 9.47 -1.87 -6.19
C GLU A 53 9.21 -0.95 -5.00
N ALA A 54 8.27 0.01 -5.13
CA ALA A 54 7.85 0.89 -4.06
C ALA A 54 7.48 0.06 -2.81
N LYS A 55 8.36 0.13 -1.80
CA LYS A 55 8.24 -0.65 -0.56
C LYS A 55 6.92 -0.33 0.14
N PRO A 56 6.18 -1.35 0.62
CA PRO A 56 4.97 -1.11 1.40
C PRO A 56 5.32 -0.25 2.63
N SER A 57 4.48 0.76 2.88
CA SER A 57 4.64 1.67 4.02
C SER A 57 4.79 0.86 5.31
N ARG A 58 5.77 1.23 6.16
CA ARG A 58 6.00 0.60 7.48
C ARG A 58 4.74 0.60 8.34
N VAL A 59 3.82 1.54 8.10
CA VAL A 59 2.51 1.62 8.76
C VAL A 59 1.61 0.44 8.38
N VAL A 60 1.62 0.01 7.11
CA VAL A 60 0.86 -1.16 6.63
C VAL A 60 1.45 -2.45 7.19
N GLN A 61 2.78 -2.56 7.28
CA GLN A 61 3.43 -3.70 7.94
C GLN A 61 3.10 -3.75 9.44
N ALA A 62 3.15 -2.61 10.14
CA ALA A 62 2.79 -2.54 11.56
C ALA A 62 1.32 -2.94 11.81
N ALA A 63 0.40 -2.48 10.96
CA ALA A 63 -1.02 -2.83 11.05
C ALA A 63 -1.27 -4.33 10.80
N LEU A 64 -0.52 -4.94 9.88
CA LEU A 64 -0.57 -6.37 9.60
C LEU A 64 -0.06 -7.19 10.79
N VAL A 65 1.10 -6.82 11.34
CA VAL A 65 1.68 -7.47 12.53
C VAL A 65 0.73 -7.37 13.72
N LEU A 66 0.11 -6.20 13.93
CA LEU A 66 -0.84 -5.98 15.03
C LEU A 66 -2.11 -6.84 14.87
N ASN A 67 -2.60 -7.03 13.64
CA ASN A 67 -3.74 -7.91 13.38
C ASN A 67 -3.41 -9.39 13.62
N VAL A 68 -2.21 -9.84 13.25
CA VAL A 68 -1.73 -11.21 13.50
C VAL A 68 -1.57 -11.45 15.01
N LEU A 69 -0.96 -10.51 15.73
CA LEU A 69 -0.83 -10.58 17.19
C LEU A 69 -2.20 -10.63 17.89
N GLY A 70 -3.15 -9.81 17.44
CA GLY A 70 -4.52 -9.83 17.97
C GLY A 70 -5.21 -11.18 17.78
N LEU A 71 -5.01 -11.84 16.63
CA LEU A 71 -5.59 -13.15 16.34
C LEU A 71 -4.92 -14.28 17.16
N VAL A 72 -3.61 -14.19 17.38
CA VAL A 72 -2.83 -15.20 18.14
C VAL A 72 -3.08 -15.07 19.65
N CYS A 73 -3.31 -13.87 20.18
CA CYS A 73 -3.57 -13.63 21.61
C CYS A 73 -5.07 -13.74 22.01
N LEU A 74 -5.95 -13.93 21.03
CA LEU A 74 -7.40 -14.10 21.20
C LEU A 74 -7.80 -15.23 22.18
N PRO A 75 -7.19 -16.44 22.15
CA PRO A 75 -7.55 -17.50 23.08
C PRO A 75 -7.02 -17.28 24.51
N GLY A 76 -6.10 -16.34 24.73
CA GLY A 76 -5.53 -16.04 26.05
C GLY A 76 -6.28 -14.95 26.84
N THR A 77 -7.09 -14.13 26.17
CA THR A 77 -7.79 -12.98 26.78
C THR A 77 -9.27 -13.29 26.95
N LEU A 78 -9.60 -14.30 27.76
CA LEU A 78 -10.97 -14.78 28.03
C LEU A 78 -11.95 -13.71 28.58
N VAL A 79 -11.47 -12.52 28.97
CA VAL A 79 -12.27 -11.53 29.70
C VAL A 79 -12.73 -10.35 28.84
N LEU A 80 -11.96 -9.86 27.85
CA LEU A 80 -12.40 -8.72 27.02
C LEU A 80 -11.70 -8.69 25.63
N PRO A 81 -12.43 -8.80 24.50
CA PRO A 81 -11.86 -8.75 23.14
C PRO A 81 -11.54 -7.33 22.66
N LEU A 82 -11.16 -6.44 23.57
CA LEU A 82 -10.76 -5.06 23.26
C LEU A 82 -9.58 -4.98 22.28
N PRO A 83 -8.49 -5.75 22.45
CA PRO A 83 -7.33 -5.69 21.57
C PRO A 83 -7.67 -6.07 20.12
N THR A 84 -8.54 -7.07 19.95
CA THR A 84 -9.01 -7.52 18.64
C THR A 84 -9.97 -6.54 17.99
N LEU A 85 -10.83 -5.88 18.76
CA LEU A 85 -11.67 -4.79 18.27
C LEU A 85 -10.84 -3.60 17.78
N VAL A 86 -9.84 -3.18 18.55
CA VAL A 86 -8.94 -2.07 18.18
C VAL A 86 -8.10 -2.43 16.95
N ALA A 87 -7.54 -3.64 16.90
CA ALA A 87 -6.76 -4.11 15.74
C ALA A 87 -7.62 -4.23 14.47
N GLY A 88 -8.86 -4.72 14.60
CA GLY A 88 -9.83 -4.81 13.50
C GLY A 88 -10.25 -3.44 12.98
N LEU A 89 -10.62 -2.51 13.87
CA LEU A 89 -10.94 -1.12 13.51
C LEU A 89 -9.77 -0.41 12.85
N ALA A 90 -8.56 -0.53 13.43
CA ALA A 90 -7.35 0.06 12.85
C ALA A 90 -7.07 -0.51 11.46
N GLY A 91 -7.19 -1.83 11.27
CA GLY A 91 -7.02 -2.49 9.97
C GLY A 91 -7.99 -1.98 8.90
N VAL A 92 -9.27 -1.81 9.25
CA VAL A 92 -10.30 -1.28 8.33
C VAL A 92 -10.05 0.19 7.99
N VAL A 93 -9.72 1.03 8.97
CA VAL A 93 -9.47 2.47 8.75
C VAL A 93 -8.18 2.69 7.94
N LEU A 94 -7.09 1.99 8.27
CA LEU A 94 -5.84 2.09 7.53
C LEU A 94 -5.96 1.52 6.12
N GLY A 95 -6.60 0.36 5.96
CA GLY A 95 -6.83 -0.25 4.65
C GLY A 95 -7.69 0.64 3.73
N THR A 96 -8.73 1.28 4.27
CA THR A 96 -9.58 2.20 3.50
C THR A 96 -8.88 3.51 3.14
N ARG A 97 -8.01 4.03 4.01
CA ARG A 97 -7.17 5.21 3.71
C ARG A 97 -6.17 4.93 2.60
N GLU A 98 -5.49 3.77 2.65
CA GLU A 98 -4.52 3.40 1.64
C GLU A 98 -5.17 3.16 0.26
N LEU A 99 -6.36 2.54 0.23
CA LEU A 99 -7.17 2.40 -0.99
C LEU A 99 -7.58 3.76 -1.59
N ARG A 100 -7.89 4.75 -0.76
CA ARG A 100 -8.19 6.11 -1.24
C ARG A 100 -6.96 6.81 -1.81
N ARG A 101 -5.78 6.62 -1.21
CA ARG A 101 -4.50 7.13 -1.76
C ARG A 101 -4.17 6.52 -3.12
N ILE A 102 -4.34 5.20 -3.27
CA ILE A 102 -4.11 4.53 -4.57
C ILE A 102 -5.10 5.03 -5.63
N ARG A 103 -6.38 5.24 -5.29
CA ARG A 103 -7.38 5.81 -6.23
C ARG A 103 -7.06 7.24 -6.68
N ARG A 104 -6.33 8.01 -5.86
CA ARG A 104 -5.87 9.36 -6.22
C ARG A 104 -4.62 9.36 -7.11
N GLY A 105 -4.11 8.19 -7.49
CA GLY A 105 -2.91 8.05 -8.32
C GLY A 105 -1.60 8.19 -7.54
N GLU A 106 -1.65 8.33 -6.22
CA GLU A 106 -0.49 8.58 -5.35
C GLU A 106 0.17 7.29 -4.84
N GLY A 107 -0.35 6.11 -5.20
CA GLY A 107 0.06 4.83 -4.60
C GLY A 107 0.43 3.72 -5.60
N PRO A 108 1.37 2.83 -5.26
CA PRO A 108 1.82 1.74 -6.13
C PRO A 108 0.75 0.66 -6.33
N MET A 109 0.58 0.17 -7.57
CA MET A 109 -0.45 -0.82 -7.92
C MET A 109 -0.35 -2.15 -7.14
N ARG A 110 0.83 -2.50 -6.62
CA ARG A 110 1.03 -3.69 -5.77
C ARG A 110 0.43 -3.54 -4.36
N GLY A 111 0.09 -2.33 -3.94
CA GLY A 111 -0.59 -2.05 -2.66
C GLY A 111 -2.07 -2.42 -2.64
N LEU A 112 -2.69 -2.68 -3.80
CA LEU A 112 -4.13 -3.01 -3.89
C LEU A 112 -4.46 -4.36 -3.25
N THR A 113 -3.72 -5.42 -3.61
CA THR A 113 -3.92 -6.75 -3.04
C THR A 113 -3.59 -6.77 -1.55
N GLN A 114 -2.53 -6.07 -1.13
CA GLN A 114 -2.16 -5.98 0.28
C GLN A 114 -3.21 -5.20 1.11
N ALA A 115 -3.75 -4.09 0.59
CA ALA A 115 -4.82 -3.34 1.25
C ALA A 115 -6.15 -4.13 1.31
N GLN A 116 -6.46 -4.91 0.27
CA GLN A 116 -7.62 -5.82 0.27
C GLN A 116 -7.47 -6.93 1.32
N VAL A 117 -6.29 -7.54 1.43
CA VAL A 117 -6.02 -8.59 2.43
C VAL A 117 -6.11 -8.02 3.85
N VAL A 118 -5.53 -6.84 4.11
CA VAL A 118 -5.64 -6.16 5.42
C VAL A 118 -7.10 -5.84 5.76
N ARG A 119 -7.89 -5.39 4.78
CA ARG A 119 -9.31 -5.12 4.98
C ARG A 119 -10.13 -6.39 5.23
N ALA A 120 -9.83 -7.47 4.51
CA ALA A 120 -10.50 -8.76 4.70
C ALA A 120 -10.18 -9.35 6.09
N LEU A 121 -8.91 -9.29 6.51
CA LEU A 121 -8.49 -9.69 7.86
C LEU A 121 -9.17 -8.86 8.96
N GLY A 122 -9.28 -7.54 8.77
CA GLY A 122 -9.97 -6.66 9.70
C GLY A 122 -11.46 -6.99 9.85
N TRP A 123 -12.15 -7.31 8.76
CA TRP A 123 -13.54 -7.80 8.80
C TRP A 123 -13.66 -9.17 9.48
N GLY A 124 -12.75 -10.10 9.19
CA GLY A 124 -12.70 -11.39 9.84
C GLY A 124 -12.57 -11.25 11.37
N ASN A 125 -11.67 -10.39 11.84
CA ASN A 125 -11.50 -10.11 13.26
C ASN A 125 -12.77 -9.51 13.91
N LEU A 126 -13.45 -8.58 13.23
CA LEU A 126 -14.70 -8.00 13.73
C LEU A 126 -15.83 -9.02 13.84
N VAL A 127 -15.99 -9.88 12.83
CA VAL A 127 -17.00 -10.95 12.84
C VAL A 127 -16.71 -11.95 13.95
N LEU A 128 -15.45 -12.34 14.12
CA LEU A 128 -15.07 -13.29 15.16
C LEU A 128 -15.27 -12.71 16.57
N ALA A 129 -14.90 -11.44 16.78
CA ALA A 129 -15.08 -10.75 18.06
C ALA A 129 -16.56 -10.56 18.41
N THR A 130 -17.40 -10.20 17.43
CA THR A 130 -18.85 -10.06 17.64
C THR A 130 -19.53 -11.39 17.91
N ALA A 131 -19.18 -12.46 17.18
CA ALA A 131 -19.68 -13.80 17.44
C ALA A 131 -19.33 -14.29 18.86
N TRP A 132 -18.12 -13.99 19.32
CA TRP A 132 -17.68 -14.34 20.68
C TRP A 132 -18.48 -13.62 21.77
N LEU A 133 -18.72 -12.31 21.61
CA LEU A 133 -19.55 -11.53 22.54
C LEU A 133 -20.98 -12.04 22.60
N VAL A 134 -21.57 -12.42 21.46
CA VAL A 134 -22.91 -13.01 21.39
C VAL A 134 -22.94 -14.36 22.12
N ALA A 135 -21.93 -15.21 21.92
CA ALA A 135 -21.84 -16.49 22.62
C ALA A 135 -21.76 -16.31 24.14
N LEU A 136 -20.95 -15.36 24.62
CA LEU A 136 -20.86 -15.02 26.04
C LEU A 136 -22.21 -14.51 26.59
N ALA A 137 -22.88 -13.62 25.87
CA ALA A 137 -24.19 -13.10 26.27
C ALA A 137 -25.23 -14.23 26.37
N LEU A 138 -25.29 -15.12 25.39
CA LEU A 138 -26.20 -16.27 25.38
C LEU A 138 -25.91 -17.24 26.54
N LEU A 139 -24.64 -17.50 26.83
CA LEU A 139 -24.24 -18.34 27.97
C LEU A 139 -24.62 -17.71 29.30
N TRP A 140 -24.51 -16.37 29.43
CA TRP A 140 -24.93 -15.64 30.61
C TRP A 140 -26.45 -15.70 30.81
N PHE A 141 -27.23 -15.44 29.75
CA PHE A 141 -28.70 -15.52 29.78
C PHE A 141 -29.23 -16.93 30.06
N ARG A 142 -28.51 -18.00 29.68
CA ARG A 142 -28.88 -19.39 30.02
C ARG A 142 -28.55 -19.78 31.46
N ARG A 143 -27.72 -18.99 32.15
CA ARG A 143 -27.23 -19.27 33.51
C ARG A 143 -27.95 -18.47 34.60
N SER A 144 -28.62 -17.37 34.23
CA SER A 144 -29.55 -16.59 35.08
C SER A 144 -30.97 -17.12 34.96
#